data_AF-A0A939P0D2-F1
#
_entry.id   AF-A0A939P0D2-F1
#
_cell.length_a   1.000
_cell.length_b   1.000
_cell.length_c   1.000
_cell.angle_alpha   90.00
_cell.angle_beta   90.00
_cell.angle_gamma   90.00
#
_symmetry.space_group_name_H-M   'P 1'
#
loop_
_entity.id
_entity.type
_entity.pdbx_description
1 polymer ?
#
loop_
_entity_poly.entity_id
_entity_poly.type
_entity_poly.pdbx_seq_one_letter_code
_entity_poly.pdbx_strand_id
1 'polypeptide(L)'
;MKIPDTFRQSRALHIVTICSLVATAQFFSADLAMAQQTSQAFAPLQAVMQAIVDFITGPFGRLCAIIAVISMGFLAFAGRLSWLLVGGVALGIGLVFGGPGIVDALISVVGH
;
A
#
# COMPACT_ATOMS: atom_id res chain seq x y z
N MET A 1 10.42 -70.57 15.47
CA MET A 1 9.31 -69.98 14.70
C MET A 1 9.76 -68.59 14.25
N LYS A 2 10.13 -68.41 12.97
CA LYS A 2 10.68 -67.16 12.40
C LYS A 2 9.53 -66.29 11.89
N ILE A 3 9.49 -65.02 12.30
CA ILE A 3 8.48 -64.03 11.91
C ILE A 3 9.10 -63.17 10.79
N PRO A 4 8.41 -62.90 9.66
CA PRO A 4 9.01 -62.21 8.51
C PRO A 4 9.01 -60.67 8.68
N ASP A 5 10.18 -60.05 8.52
CA ASP A 5 10.41 -58.59 8.63
C ASP A 5 9.95 -57.76 7.41
N THR A 6 9.28 -58.36 6.43
CA THR A 6 8.97 -57.74 5.12
C THR A 6 7.84 -56.70 5.17
N PHE A 7 6.94 -56.76 6.15
CA PHE A 7 5.76 -55.88 6.20
C PHE A 7 6.05 -54.46 6.69
N ARG A 8 7.12 -54.28 7.48
CA ARG A 8 7.53 -52.97 8.02
C ARG A 8 8.16 -52.07 6.96
N GLN A 9 8.77 -52.66 5.93
CA GLN A 9 9.54 -51.97 4.90
C GLN A 9 8.66 -51.17 3.93
N SER A 10 7.50 -51.72 3.50
CA SER A 10 6.60 -51.04 2.54
C SER A 10 5.94 -49.78 3.11
N ARG A 11 5.61 -49.76 4.41
CA ARG A 11 5.02 -48.56 5.04
C ARG A 11 6.06 -47.46 5.23
N ALA A 12 7.30 -47.82 5.58
CA ALA A 12 8.40 -46.88 5.70
C ALA A 12 8.76 -46.25 4.34
N LEU A 13 8.72 -47.04 3.25
CA LEU A 13 8.98 -46.56 1.89
C LEU A 13 7.95 -45.51 1.44
N HIS A 14 6.66 -45.76 1.63
CA HIS A 14 5.62 -44.79 1.29
C HIS A 14 5.74 -43.49 2.10
N ILE A 15 6.09 -43.58 3.40
CA ILE A 15 6.30 -42.40 4.24
C ILE A 15 7.50 -41.58 3.74
N VAL A 16 8.59 -42.23 3.35
CA VAL A 16 9.77 -41.55 2.79
C VAL A 16 9.46 -40.89 1.45
N THR A 17 8.69 -41.54 0.57
CA THR A 17 8.26 -40.96 -0.71
C THR A 17 7.30 -39.78 -0.53
N ILE A 18 6.38 -39.84 0.44
CA ILE A 18 5.50 -38.71 0.75
C ILE A 18 6.32 -37.54 1.32
N CYS A 19 7.28 -37.81 2.22
CA CYS A 19 8.17 -36.78 2.74
C CYS A 19 9.06 -36.15 1.66
N SER A 20 9.54 -36.92 0.67
CA SER A 20 10.34 -36.37 -0.42
C SER A 20 9.51 -35.51 -1.38
N LEU A 21 8.25 -35.88 -1.66
CA LEU A 21 7.32 -35.06 -2.43
C LEU A 21 6.93 -33.75 -1.72
N VAL A 22 6.76 -33.78 -0.40
CA VAL A 22 6.53 -32.56 0.38
C VAL A 22 7.77 -31.69 0.38
N ALA A 23 8.96 -32.27 0.54
CA ALA A 23 10.21 -31.52 0.52
C ALA A 23 10.43 -30.80 -0.82
N THR A 24 10.20 -31.46 -1.96
CA THR A 24 10.32 -30.82 -3.28
C THR A 24 9.27 -29.73 -3.49
N ALA A 25 8.04 -29.89 -2.98
CA ALA A 25 7.02 -28.85 -3.03
C ALA A 25 7.41 -27.56 -2.27
N GLN A 26 8.14 -27.70 -1.14
CA GLN A 26 8.66 -26.53 -0.41
C GLN A 26 9.72 -25.75 -1.20
N PHE A 27 10.52 -26.42 -2.04
CA PHE A 27 11.52 -25.75 -2.89
C PHE A 27 10.88 -24.91 -4.01
N PHE A 28 9.77 -25.35 -4.61
CA PHE A 28 9.03 -24.53 -5.59
C PHE A 28 8.28 -23.35 -4.94
N SER A 29 7.86 -23.51 -3.67
CA SER A 29 7.23 -22.45 -2.88
C SER A 29 8.23 -21.36 -2.46
N ALA A 30 9.51 -21.72 -2.28
CA ALA A 30 10.56 -20.80 -1.91
C ALA A 30 10.81 -19.74 -3.00
N ASP A 31 10.69 -20.10 -4.28
CA ASP A 31 10.88 -19.16 -5.40
C ASP A 31 9.76 -18.09 -5.44
N LEU A 32 8.50 -18.51 -5.23
CA LEU A 32 7.37 -17.59 -5.03
C LEU A 32 7.52 -16.72 -3.77
N ALA A 33 8.08 -17.26 -2.69
CA ALA A 33 8.37 -16.50 -1.48
C ALA A 33 9.48 -15.46 -1.69
N MET A 34 10.50 -15.76 -2.51
CA MET A 34 11.55 -14.80 -2.88
C MET A 34 11.05 -13.71 -3.83
N ALA A 35 10.13 -14.03 -4.75
CA ALA A 35 9.45 -13.04 -5.60
C ALA A 35 8.52 -12.13 -4.78
N GLN A 36 7.85 -12.68 -3.76
CA GLN A 36 7.07 -11.89 -2.81
C GLN A 36 7.96 -11.00 -1.92
N GLN A 37 9.20 -11.40 -1.66
CA GLN A 37 10.13 -10.65 -0.82
C GLN A 37 10.58 -9.32 -1.45
N THR A 38 10.68 -9.23 -2.79
CA THR A 38 10.93 -7.95 -3.48
C THR A 38 9.74 -6.99 -3.36
N SER A 39 8.50 -7.47 -3.41
CA SER A 39 7.31 -6.63 -3.16
C SER A 39 7.13 -6.27 -1.67
N GLN A 40 7.57 -7.14 -0.76
CA GLN A 40 7.53 -6.92 0.69
C GLN A 40 8.67 -6.01 1.20
N ALA A 41 9.80 -5.92 0.49
CA ALA A 41 10.88 -4.99 0.83
C ALA A 41 10.48 -3.52 0.65
N PHE A 42 9.55 -3.23 -0.27
CA PHE A 42 8.97 -1.90 -0.46
C PHE A 42 7.66 -1.68 0.31
N ALA A 43 7.06 -2.71 0.89
CA ALA A 43 5.88 -2.59 1.74
C ALA A 43 6.03 -1.57 2.88
N PRO A 44 7.15 -1.52 3.64
CA PRO A 44 7.33 -0.50 4.66
C PRO A 44 7.54 0.90 4.07
N LEU A 45 8.23 1.03 2.94
CA LEU A 45 8.42 2.31 2.27
C LEU A 45 7.09 2.87 1.75
N GLN A 46 6.27 2.01 1.12
CA GLN A 46 4.94 2.36 0.65
C GLN A 46 4.02 2.75 1.82
N ALA A 47 4.07 2.02 2.94
CA ALA A 47 3.30 2.35 4.14
C ALA A 47 3.70 3.71 4.73
N VAL A 48 4.99 4.06 4.73
CA VAL A 48 5.45 5.38 5.20
C VAL A 48 4.96 6.48 4.25
N MET A 49 5.03 6.29 2.93
CA MET A 49 4.53 7.28 1.96
C MET A 49 3.01 7.45 2.04
N GLN A 50 2.26 6.36 2.22
CA GLN A 50 0.82 6.40 2.45
C GLN A 50 0.49 7.13 3.75
N ALA A 51 1.20 6.84 4.85
CA ALA A 51 1.01 7.53 6.11
C ALA A 51 1.28 9.05 5.99
N ILE A 52 2.25 9.46 5.17
CA ILE A 52 2.52 10.89 4.90
C ILE A 52 1.36 11.51 4.12
N VAL A 53 0.87 10.85 3.07
CA VAL A 53 -0.28 11.34 2.29
C VAL A 53 -1.52 11.43 3.15
N ASP A 54 -1.80 10.42 3.96
CA ASP A 54 -2.94 10.38 4.89
C ASP A 54 -2.82 11.43 6.00
N PHE A 55 -1.60 11.75 6.43
CA PHE A 55 -1.36 12.84 7.38
C PHE A 55 -1.66 14.21 6.76
N ILE A 56 -1.22 14.44 5.52
CA ILE A 56 -1.43 15.70 4.79
C ILE A 56 -2.90 15.87 4.39
N THR A 57 -3.53 14.84 3.84
CA THR A 57 -4.94 14.91 3.38
C THR A 57 -5.96 14.63 4.50
N GLY A 58 -5.50 14.14 5.64
CA GLY A 58 -6.31 13.83 6.80
C GLY A 58 -6.70 15.05 7.66
N PRO A 59 -7.04 14.82 8.94
CA PRO A 59 -7.55 15.86 9.83
C PRO A 59 -6.58 17.03 10.03
N PHE A 60 -5.27 16.78 10.02
CA PHE A 60 -4.25 17.81 10.22
C PHE A 60 -4.24 18.84 9.07
N GLY A 61 -4.13 18.39 7.82
CA GLY A 61 -4.17 19.31 6.69
C GLY A 61 -5.49 20.05 6.58
N ARG A 62 -6.61 19.42 6.97
CA ARG A 62 -7.91 20.10 7.02
C ARG A 62 -7.89 21.28 8.00
N LEU A 63 -7.30 21.11 9.18
CA LEU A 63 -7.16 22.21 10.15
C LEU A 63 -6.31 23.35 9.58
N CYS A 64 -5.20 23.03 8.92
CA CYS A 64 -4.34 24.02 8.25
C CYS A 64 -5.09 24.77 7.13
N ALA A 65 -5.89 24.06 6.32
CA ALA A 65 -6.70 24.67 5.27
C ALA A 65 -7.77 25.61 5.83
N ILE A 66 -8.42 25.24 6.94
CA ILE A 66 -9.39 26.10 7.63
C ILE A 66 -8.73 27.40 8.09
N ILE A 67 -7.52 27.34 8.66
CA ILE A 67 -6.78 28.54 9.09
C ILE A 67 -6.47 29.44 7.89
N ALA A 68 -6.07 28.88 6.75
CA ALA A 68 -5.81 29.64 5.52
C ALA A 68 -7.09 30.30 4.95
N VAL A 69 -8.25 29.66 5.08
CA VAL A 69 -9.54 30.26 4.69
C VAL A 69 -9.96 31.36 5.66
N ILE A 70 -9.71 31.18 6.95
CA ILE A 70 -9.99 32.21 7.97
C ILE A 70 -9.15 33.46 7.72
N SER A 71 -7.85 33.31 7.43
CA SER A 71 -7.00 34.46 7.09
C SER A 71 -7.49 35.18 5.83
N MET A 72 -7.99 34.44 4.83
CA MET A 72 -8.63 35.05 3.66
C MET A 72 -9.88 35.88 4.02
N GLY A 73 -10.67 35.45 5.00
CA GLY A 73 -11.81 36.21 5.52
C GLY A 73 -11.41 37.58 6.08
N PHE A 74 -10.25 37.67 6.74
CA PHE A 74 -9.73 38.95 7.22
C PHE A 74 -9.23 39.85 6.07
N LEU A 75 -8.60 39.28 5.04
CA LEU A 75 -8.19 40.02 3.85
C LEU A 75 -9.40 40.53 3.04
N ALA A 76 -10.53 39.83 3.13
CA ALA A 76 -11.79 40.26 2.53
C ALA A 76 -12.29 41.58 3.12
N PHE A 77 -12.22 41.73 4.44
CA PHE A 77 -12.62 42.97 5.12
C PHE A 77 -11.64 44.12 4.87
N ALA A 78 -10.37 43.83 4.57
CA ALA A 78 -9.38 44.85 4.17
C ALA A 78 -9.64 45.43 2.76
N GLY A 79 -10.70 45.02 2.06
CA GLY A 79 -11.07 45.52 0.73
C GLY A 79 -10.11 45.13 -0.39
N ARG A 80 -9.14 44.24 -0.12
CA ARG A 80 -8.11 43.77 -1.08
C ARG A 80 -8.31 42.34 -1.54
N LEU A 81 -9.55 41.85 -1.50
CA LEU A 81 -9.85 40.51 -1.97
C LEU A 81 -9.81 40.46 -3.49
N SER A 82 -8.69 39.97 -4.04
CA SER A 82 -8.61 39.73 -5.47
C SER A 82 -9.19 38.36 -5.81
N TRP A 83 -9.86 38.29 -6.96
CA TRP A 83 -10.35 37.02 -7.51
C TRP A 83 -9.22 36.00 -7.67
N LEU A 84 -8.02 36.46 -8.06
CA LEU A 84 -6.85 35.59 -8.20
C LEU A 84 -6.37 35.05 -6.86
N LEU A 85 -6.44 35.83 -5.78
CA LEU A 85 -6.06 35.37 -4.46
C LEU A 85 -7.05 34.30 -3.96
N VAL A 86 -8.36 34.55 -4.10
CA VAL A 86 -9.40 33.63 -3.63
C VAL A 86 -9.41 32.36 -4.47
N GLY A 87 -9.38 32.52 -5.80
CA GLY A 87 -9.28 31.41 -6.73
C GLY A 87 -8.01 30.61 -6.52
N GLY A 88 -6.87 31.26 -6.30
CA GLY A 88 -5.59 30.60 -6.05
C GLY A 88 -5.58 29.76 -4.77
N VAL A 89 -6.11 30.30 -3.67
CA VAL A 89 -6.20 29.55 -2.40
C VAL A 89 -7.23 28.42 -2.48
N ALA A 90 -8.41 28.66 -3.05
CA ALA A 90 -9.43 27.62 -3.22
C ALA A 90 -8.95 26.48 -4.13
N LEU A 91 -8.26 26.82 -5.23
CA LEU A 91 -7.69 25.85 -6.15
C LEU A 91 -6.53 25.08 -5.51
N GLY A 92 -5.65 25.75 -4.77
CA GLY A 92 -4.56 25.10 -4.02
C GLY A 92 -5.09 24.08 -3.00
N ILE A 93 -6.11 24.46 -2.23
CA ILE A 93 -6.78 23.54 -1.29
C ILE A 93 -7.41 22.35 -2.06
N GLY A 94 -8.12 22.63 -3.16
CA GLY A 94 -8.72 21.59 -4.00
C GLY A 94 -7.69 20.60 -4.55
N LEU A 95 -6.51 21.07 -4.95
CA LEU A 95 -5.42 20.21 -5.44
C LEU A 95 -4.78 19.37 -4.33
N VAL A 96 -4.60 19.93 -3.13
CA VAL A 96 -4.01 19.19 -1.98
C VAL A 96 -4.91 18.03 -1.57
N PHE A 97 -6.23 18.24 -1.47
CA PHE A 97 -7.17 17.17 -1.06
C PHE A 97 -7.66 16.29 -2.23
N GLY A 98 -7.62 16.79 -3.46
CA GLY A 98 -8.00 16.05 -4.67
C GLY A 98 -6.88 15.20 -5.26
N GLY A 99 -5.62 15.41 -4.82
CA GLY A 99 -4.43 14.73 -5.33
C GLY A 99 -4.56 13.21 -5.47
N PRO A 100 -4.99 12.47 -4.43
CA PRO A 100 -5.13 11.00 -4.51
C PRO A 100 -6.06 10.57 -5.65
N GLY A 101 -7.26 11.15 -5.74
CA GLY A 101 -8.22 10.79 -6.78
C GLY A 101 -7.77 11.16 -8.20
N ILE A 102 -7.01 12.25 -8.37
CA ILE A 102 -6.43 12.62 -9.67
C ILE A 102 -5.39 11.60 -10.10
N VAL A 103 -4.49 11.20 -9.19
CA VAL A 103 -3.45 10.21 -9.48
C VAL A 103 -4.08 8.84 -9.75
N ASP A 104 -5.09 8.44 -8.98
CA ASP A 104 -5.81 7.18 -9.17
C ASP A 104 -6.50 7.11 -10.55
N ALA A 105 -7.12 8.20 -10.99
CA ALA A 105 -7.73 8.28 -12.32
C ALA A 105 -6.70 8.22 -13.46
N LEU A 106 -5.50 8.80 -13.28
CA LEU A 106 -4.42 8.69 -14.26
C LEU A 106 -3.89 7.26 -14.35
N ILE A 107 -3.73 6.58 -13.21
CA ILE A 107 -3.34 5.16 -13.17
C ILE A 107 -4.41 4.31 -13.86
N SER A 108 -5.71 4.59 -13.64
CA SER A 108 -6.77 3.82 -14.29
C SER A 108 -6.81 4.00 -15.80
N VAL A 109 -6.38 5.16 -16.32
CA VAL A 109 -6.35 5.45 -17.77
C VAL A 109 -5.08 4.92 -18.44
N VAL A 110 -3.93 4.95 -17.76
CA VAL A 110 -2.64 4.48 -18.29
C VAL A 110 -2.41 2.98 -18.06
N GLY A 111 -3.06 2.38 -17.06
CA GLY A 111 -2.94 0.95 -16.73
C GLY A 111 -3.71 0.01 -17.65
N HIS A 112 -4.22 0.49 -18.79
CA HIS A 112 -4.85 -0.27 -19.86
C HIS A 112 -3.91 -0.48 -21.05
#